data_AF-A0A6A5K3U2-F1
#
_entry.id   AF-A0A6A5K3U2-F1
#
_cell.length_a   1.000
_cell.length_b   1.000
_cell.length_c   1.000
_cell.angle_alpha   90.00
_cell.angle_beta   90.00
_cell.angle_gamma   90.00
#
_symmetry.space_group_name_H-M   'P 1'
#
loop_
_entity.id
_entity.type
_entity.pdbx_description
1 polymer ?
#
loop_
_entity_poly.entity_id
_entity_poly.type
_entity_poly.pdbx_seq_one_letter_code
_entity_poly.pdbx_strand_id
1 'polypeptide(L)'
;MKCTLLSLLSLVALGSAVPLKRAHGPSDADILNYALTLEHLEDTFYREALQQYNLTSFLASNYTNETYTRVQQISADESSHVSFLTSALTAAGAKPVEACTYDFGYTDVASFLATASVLEGVGVSAYLGAAADIMSKTYLTAAGSILTVEARHSSYVRNTVGQLPFPAPFDNPLGLNEVYTLAAQFIKSCPETNAPLPVKAFPALAASSADPMIQVGSKVMLALNGVVIEGTVYAAFITVAGPVFVDVTKADGGFEVTVPEGIAGQSYVVLTSCNGTATDDTIVAGPAIVEVSA
;
A
#
# COMPACT_ATOMS: atom_id res chain seq x y z
N MET A 1 9.43 -3.22 21.73
CA MET A 1 9.29 -3.87 23.08
C MET A 1 9.40 -5.39 22.94
N LYS A 2 10.03 -6.14 23.87
CA LYS A 2 10.06 -7.61 23.83
C LYS A 2 8.63 -8.15 23.96
N CYS A 3 8.22 -9.01 23.03
CA CYS A 3 6.90 -9.65 22.98
C CYS A 3 6.58 -10.28 24.36
N THR A 4 5.77 -9.58 25.15
CA THR A 4 5.38 -10.07 26.47
C THR A 4 4.08 -10.82 26.26
N LEU A 5 4.12 -12.15 26.37
CA LEU A 5 2.90 -12.96 26.40
C LEU A 5 2.06 -12.51 27.60
N LEU A 6 1.00 -11.74 27.36
CA LEU A 6 -0.10 -11.67 28.31
C LEU A 6 -0.92 -12.96 28.15
N SER A 7 -0.82 -13.87 29.11
CA SER A 7 -1.78 -14.97 29.21
C SER A 7 -3.16 -14.38 29.52
N LEU A 8 -4.09 -14.46 28.59
CA LEU A 8 -5.48 -14.09 28.82
C LEU A 8 -6.16 -15.15 29.70
N LEU A 9 -6.47 -14.80 30.95
CA LEU A 9 -7.64 -15.35 31.62
C LEU A 9 -8.88 -14.83 30.87
N SER A 10 -9.72 -15.74 30.39
CA SER A 10 -10.99 -15.44 29.76
C SER A 10 -11.99 -14.88 30.78
N LEU A 11 -12.07 -13.55 30.86
CA LEU A 11 -13.26 -12.84 31.32
C LEU A 11 -13.91 -12.17 30.13
N VAL A 12 -15.16 -12.54 29.84
CA VAL A 12 -16.04 -11.83 28.92
C VAL A 12 -16.30 -10.45 29.51
N ALA A 13 -15.48 -9.47 29.12
CA ALA A 13 -15.73 -8.06 29.34
C ALA A 13 -16.10 -7.45 27.99
N LEU A 14 -17.30 -6.87 27.90
CA LEU A 14 -17.66 -5.88 26.88
C LEU A 14 -16.75 -4.66 27.10
N GLY A 15 -15.50 -4.78 26.66
CA GLY A 15 -14.50 -3.73 26.76
C GLY A 15 -14.79 -2.68 25.72
N SER A 16 -15.29 -1.53 26.15
CA SER A 16 -15.15 -0.31 25.37
C SER A 16 -13.68 -0.18 24.99
N ALA A 17 -13.38 -0.21 23.69
CA ALA A 17 -12.05 0.09 23.19
C ALA A 17 -11.74 1.55 23.54
N VAL A 18 -11.18 1.77 24.73
CA VAL A 18 -10.67 3.08 25.12
C VAL A 18 -9.39 3.27 24.30
N PRO A 19 -9.31 4.28 23.43
CA PRO A 19 -8.07 4.53 22.70
C PRO A 19 -6.99 4.85 23.73
N LEU A 20 -5.98 3.99 23.81
CA LEU A 20 -4.72 4.29 24.46
C LEU A 20 -4.18 5.56 23.80
N LYS A 21 -4.15 6.65 24.55
CA LYS A 21 -3.60 7.93 24.10
C LYS A 21 -2.10 7.74 23.83
N ARG A 22 -1.73 7.46 22.57
CA ARG A 22 -0.34 7.44 22.10
C ARG A 22 0.28 8.80 22.42
N ALA A 23 1.46 8.82 23.04
CA ALA A 23 2.28 10.01 23.14
C ALA A 23 2.77 10.37 21.72
N HIS A 24 2.34 11.54 21.22
CA HIS A 24 2.69 12.23 19.96
C HIS A 24 2.93 11.32 18.74
N GLY A 25 1.85 10.83 18.12
CA GLY A 25 1.86 10.36 16.73
C GLY A 25 2.05 11.52 15.73
N PRO A 26 2.06 11.22 14.42
CA PRO A 26 2.18 12.26 13.38
C PRO A 26 1.05 13.28 13.52
N SER A 27 1.36 14.54 13.23
CA SER A 27 0.32 15.58 13.17
C SER A 27 -0.53 15.41 11.92
N ASP A 28 -1.72 16.03 11.89
CA ASP A 28 -2.54 16.06 10.68
C ASP A 28 -1.76 16.63 9.47
N ALA A 29 -0.89 17.62 9.69
CA ALA A 29 -0.05 18.16 8.62
C ALA A 29 0.98 17.14 8.11
N ASP A 30 1.54 16.32 9.00
CA ASP A 30 2.46 15.24 8.61
C ASP A 30 1.71 14.17 7.80
N ILE A 31 0.49 13.81 8.22
CA ILE A 31 -0.35 12.83 7.51
C ILE A 31 -0.77 13.37 6.15
N LEU A 32 -1.15 14.64 6.05
CA LEU A 32 -1.52 15.26 4.77
C LEU A 32 -0.31 15.40 3.83
N ASN A 33 0.88 15.72 4.33
CA ASN A 33 2.10 15.73 3.50
C ASN A 33 2.53 14.32 3.08
N TYR A 34 2.31 13.34 3.95
CA TYR A 34 2.49 11.93 3.62
C TYR A 34 1.54 11.53 2.48
N ALA A 35 0.25 11.84 2.57
CA ALA A 35 -0.72 11.58 1.51
C ALA A 35 -0.32 12.32 0.22
N LEU A 36 0.04 13.61 0.29
CA LEU A 36 0.49 14.39 -0.86
C LEU A 36 1.73 13.80 -1.54
N THR A 37 2.62 13.14 -0.79
CA THR A 37 3.77 12.44 -1.37
C THR A 37 3.34 11.27 -2.24
N LEU A 38 2.31 10.52 -1.82
CA LEU A 38 1.76 9.40 -2.58
C LEU A 38 0.96 9.91 -3.79
N GLU A 39 0.15 10.95 -3.61
CA GLU A 39 -0.59 11.59 -4.70
C GLU A 39 0.35 12.12 -5.79
N HIS A 40 1.47 12.75 -5.42
CA HIS A 40 2.48 13.18 -6.41
C HIS A 40 3.09 12.00 -7.17
N LEU A 41 3.20 10.83 -6.55
CA LEU A 41 3.71 9.63 -7.19
C LEU A 41 2.69 9.14 -8.23
N GLU A 42 1.41 8.99 -7.87
CA GLU A 42 0.35 8.50 -8.76
C GLU A 42 0.04 9.50 -9.88
N ASP A 43 -0.07 10.78 -9.57
CA ASP A 43 -0.24 11.87 -10.53
C ASP A 43 0.93 11.91 -11.54
N THR A 44 2.17 11.73 -11.08
CA THR A 44 3.32 11.69 -12.01
C THR A 44 3.32 10.41 -12.84
N PHE A 45 3.03 9.26 -12.23
CA PHE A 45 2.92 7.97 -12.89
C PHE A 45 1.95 8.02 -14.09
N TYR A 46 0.72 8.49 -13.87
CA TYR A 46 -0.28 8.56 -14.94
C TYR A 46 0.05 9.60 -16.01
N ARG A 47 0.52 10.79 -15.62
CA ARG A 47 0.89 11.82 -16.60
C ARG A 47 2.06 11.40 -17.48
N GLU A 48 3.10 10.80 -16.90
CA GLU A 48 4.25 10.32 -17.68
C GLU A 48 3.83 9.19 -18.62
N ALA A 49 2.99 8.27 -18.17
CA ALA A 49 2.44 7.21 -19.01
C ALA A 49 1.62 7.77 -20.18
N LEU A 50 0.76 8.76 -19.96
CA LEU A 50 -0.05 9.39 -21.02
C LEU A 50 0.76 10.26 -21.98
N GLN A 51 1.94 10.75 -21.57
CA GLN A 51 2.89 11.38 -22.47
C GLN A 51 3.59 10.37 -23.39
N GLN A 52 3.84 9.16 -22.88
CA GLN A 52 4.53 8.09 -23.62
C GLN A 52 3.58 7.24 -24.48
N TYR A 53 2.35 7.01 -24.03
CA TYR A 53 1.40 6.10 -24.65
C TYR A 53 0.10 6.83 -25.00
N ASN A 54 -0.15 6.97 -26.30
CA ASN A 54 -1.41 7.50 -26.82
C ASN A 54 -2.41 6.37 -27.11
N LEU A 55 -3.58 6.73 -27.63
CA LEU A 55 -4.61 5.76 -28.01
C LEU A 55 -4.09 4.65 -28.94
N THR A 56 -3.21 4.95 -29.90
CA THR A 56 -2.64 3.94 -30.79
C THR A 56 -1.82 2.90 -30.03
N SER A 57 -1.04 3.31 -29.02
CA SER A 57 -0.31 2.40 -28.14
C SER A 57 -1.26 1.47 -27.38
N PHE A 58 -2.36 1.99 -26.83
CA PHE A 58 -3.37 1.20 -26.13
C PHE A 58 -4.04 0.17 -27.05
N LEU A 59 -4.46 0.59 -28.24
CA LEU A 59 -5.06 -0.32 -29.23
C LEU A 59 -4.06 -1.41 -29.68
N ALA A 60 -2.78 -1.07 -29.84
CA ALA A 60 -1.72 -2.02 -30.19
C ALA A 60 -1.47 -3.06 -29.08
N SER A 61 -1.73 -2.70 -27.82
CA SER A 61 -1.68 -3.60 -26.65
C SER A 61 -3.02 -4.31 -26.37
N ASN A 62 -3.95 -4.32 -27.32
CA ASN A 62 -5.27 -4.94 -27.23
C ASN A 62 -6.20 -4.31 -26.17
N TYR A 63 -5.95 -3.08 -25.74
CA TYR A 63 -6.87 -2.29 -24.93
C TYR A 63 -7.81 -1.45 -25.80
N THR A 64 -8.84 -0.87 -25.19
CA THR A 64 -9.89 -0.13 -25.92
C THR A 64 -9.71 1.39 -25.81
N ASN A 65 -10.40 2.13 -26.69
CA ASN A 65 -10.53 3.59 -26.54
C ASN A 65 -11.18 3.99 -25.20
N GLU A 66 -12.09 3.15 -24.69
CA GLU A 66 -12.65 3.35 -23.35
C GLU A 66 -11.56 3.22 -22.28
N THR A 67 -10.66 2.24 -22.40
CA THR A 67 -9.52 2.08 -21.47
C THR A 67 -8.66 3.33 -21.43
N TYR A 68 -8.26 3.82 -22.61
CA TYR A 68 -7.47 5.05 -22.70
C TYR A 68 -8.21 6.26 -22.09
N THR A 69 -9.50 6.44 -22.40
CA THR A 69 -10.32 7.53 -21.83
C THR A 69 -10.40 7.46 -20.30
N ARG A 70 -10.51 6.25 -19.74
CA ARG A 70 -10.59 6.07 -18.28
C ARG A 70 -9.25 6.33 -17.60
N VAL A 71 -8.14 5.92 -18.21
CA VAL A 71 -6.79 6.29 -17.73
C VAL A 71 -6.59 7.81 -17.74
N GLN A 72 -7.07 8.51 -18.78
CA GLN A 72 -7.06 9.98 -18.79
C GLN A 72 -7.90 10.59 -17.67
N GLN A 73 -9.03 9.97 -17.34
CA GLN A 73 -9.89 10.41 -16.24
C GLN A 73 -9.20 10.21 -14.89
N ILE A 74 -8.65 9.02 -14.63
CA ILE A 74 -7.87 8.74 -13.42
C ILE A 74 -6.74 9.77 -13.27
N SER A 75 -5.94 9.97 -14.32
CA SER A 75 -4.87 10.98 -14.31
C SER A 75 -5.34 12.39 -13.93
N ALA A 76 -6.55 12.79 -14.33
CA ALA A 76 -7.11 14.10 -14.01
C ALA A 76 -7.62 14.16 -12.56
N ASP A 77 -8.15 13.04 -12.05
CA ASP A 77 -8.56 12.89 -10.66
C ASP A 77 -7.32 12.95 -9.74
N GLU A 78 -6.23 12.24 -10.04
CA GLU A 78 -4.94 12.31 -9.30
C GLU A 78 -4.37 13.74 -9.24
N SER A 79 -4.32 14.45 -10.38
CA SER A 79 -3.93 15.86 -10.42
C SER A 79 -4.83 16.75 -9.53
N SER A 80 -6.12 16.41 -9.42
CA SER A 80 -7.05 17.12 -8.56
C SER A 80 -6.81 16.82 -7.08
N HIS A 81 -6.39 15.59 -6.75
CA HIS A 81 -6.06 15.18 -5.39
C HIS A 81 -4.80 15.91 -4.89
N VAL A 82 -3.74 15.97 -5.72
CA VAL A 82 -2.54 16.79 -5.47
C VAL A 82 -2.89 18.25 -5.19
N SER A 83 -3.70 18.87 -6.06
CA SER A 83 -4.12 20.27 -5.93
C SER A 83 -4.91 20.51 -4.63
N PHE A 84 -5.81 19.58 -4.32
CA PHE A 84 -6.64 19.63 -3.12
C PHE A 84 -5.79 19.57 -1.84
N LEU A 85 -4.89 18.58 -1.72
CA LEU A 85 -4.02 18.44 -0.55
C LEU A 85 -3.04 19.59 -0.41
N THR A 86 -2.44 20.04 -1.52
CA THR A 86 -1.55 21.22 -1.55
C THR A 86 -2.26 22.46 -1.00
N SER A 87 -3.51 22.68 -1.41
CA SER A 87 -4.34 23.78 -0.94
C SER A 87 -4.69 23.64 0.53
N ALA A 88 -5.05 22.43 0.98
CA ALA A 88 -5.38 22.15 2.38
C ALA A 88 -4.18 22.38 3.32
N LEU A 89 -2.99 21.91 2.94
CA LEU A 89 -1.74 22.12 3.67
C LEU A 89 -1.38 23.61 3.76
N THR A 90 -1.45 24.32 2.63
CA THR A 90 -1.18 25.76 2.57
C THR A 90 -2.14 26.54 3.48
N ALA A 91 -3.44 26.21 3.43
CA ALA A 91 -4.46 26.84 4.27
C ALA A 91 -4.26 26.52 5.77
N ALA A 92 -3.69 25.35 6.09
CA ALA A 92 -3.30 24.97 7.45
C ALA A 92 -2.00 25.64 7.93
N GLY A 93 -1.33 26.44 7.08
CA GLY A 93 -0.03 27.04 7.38
C GLY A 93 1.14 26.05 7.36
N ALA A 94 0.91 24.84 6.84
CA ALA A 94 1.95 23.85 6.60
C ALA A 94 2.56 24.07 5.21
N LYS A 95 3.83 23.70 5.04
CA LYS A 95 4.50 23.70 3.74
C LYS A 95 4.16 22.40 3.02
N PRO A 96 3.51 22.43 1.84
CA PRO A 96 3.31 21.26 1.02
C PRO A 96 4.65 20.69 0.51
N VAL A 97 4.74 19.37 0.42
CA VAL A 97 5.84 18.70 -0.28
C VAL A 97 5.69 18.86 -1.79
N GLU A 98 6.83 18.94 -2.48
CA GLU A 98 6.92 18.92 -3.94
C GLU A 98 7.11 17.49 -4.45
N ALA A 99 6.74 17.25 -5.71
CA ALA A 99 6.93 15.95 -6.36
C ALA A 99 8.39 15.50 -6.36
N CYS A 100 8.60 14.21 -6.14
CA CYS A 100 9.90 13.57 -6.28
C CYS A 100 10.19 13.23 -7.75
N THR A 101 11.37 12.66 -8.01
CA THR A 101 11.68 11.99 -9.27
C THR A 101 11.49 10.49 -9.11
N TYR A 102 10.92 9.84 -10.12
CA TYR A 102 10.46 8.46 -10.00
C TYR A 102 11.10 7.51 -11.04
N ASP A 103 11.07 6.21 -10.74
CA ASP A 103 11.27 5.11 -11.69
C ASP A 103 10.11 4.14 -11.60
N PHE A 104 9.32 4.00 -12.65
CA PHE A 104 8.17 3.09 -12.65
C PHE A 104 8.44 1.77 -13.36
N GLY A 105 9.56 1.66 -14.10
CA GLY A 105 10.02 0.41 -14.72
C GLY A 105 9.12 -0.20 -15.80
N TYR A 106 7.97 0.39 -16.14
CA TYR A 106 7.12 -0.12 -17.22
C TYR A 106 7.76 0.17 -18.59
N THR A 107 7.50 -0.72 -19.55
CA THR A 107 8.06 -0.62 -20.92
C THR A 107 7.01 -0.62 -22.00
N ASP A 108 5.77 -0.97 -21.66
CA ASP A 108 4.60 -0.99 -22.55
C ASP A 108 3.31 -0.70 -21.77
N VAL A 109 2.19 -0.58 -22.48
CA VAL A 109 0.87 -0.28 -21.87
C VAL A 109 0.43 -1.38 -20.90
N ALA A 110 0.78 -2.64 -21.16
CA ALA A 110 0.38 -3.76 -20.32
C ALA A 110 1.12 -3.74 -18.97
N SER A 111 2.44 -3.54 -18.99
CA SER A 111 3.26 -3.35 -17.79
C SER A 111 2.90 -2.05 -17.05
N PHE A 112 2.54 -0.97 -17.76
CA PHE A 112 1.98 0.24 -17.15
C PHE A 112 0.69 -0.07 -16.38
N LEU A 113 -0.31 -0.70 -17.01
CA LEU A 113 -1.57 -1.01 -16.34
C LEU A 113 -1.41 -2.04 -15.20
N ALA A 114 -0.44 -2.95 -15.29
CA ALA A 114 -0.10 -3.84 -14.19
C ALA A 114 0.46 -3.07 -12.98
N THR A 115 1.38 -2.12 -13.21
CA THR A 115 1.89 -1.22 -12.17
C THR A 115 0.79 -0.32 -11.62
N ALA A 116 -0.12 0.16 -12.47
CA ALA A 116 -1.27 0.95 -12.05
C ALA A 116 -2.13 0.17 -11.06
N SER A 117 -2.45 -1.10 -11.36
CA SER A 117 -3.24 -1.95 -10.46
C SER A 117 -2.60 -2.07 -9.06
N VAL A 118 -1.26 -2.12 -9.03
CA VAL A 118 -0.49 -2.15 -7.79
C VAL A 118 -0.58 -0.84 -7.03
N LEU A 119 -0.27 0.29 -7.68
CA LEU A 119 -0.26 1.60 -7.05
C LEU A 119 -1.62 1.97 -6.48
N GLU A 120 -2.69 1.81 -7.26
CA GLU A 120 -4.06 2.11 -6.86
C GLU A 120 -4.50 1.31 -5.62
N GLY A 121 -4.16 0.02 -5.56
CA GLY A 121 -4.43 -0.78 -4.38
C GLY A 121 -3.61 -0.34 -3.15
N VAL A 122 -2.39 0.17 -3.36
CA VAL A 122 -1.57 0.76 -2.31
C VAL A 122 -2.16 2.10 -1.85
N GLY A 123 -2.65 2.95 -2.76
CA GLY A 123 -3.36 4.20 -2.47
C GLY A 123 -4.58 3.97 -1.59
N VAL A 124 -5.43 2.99 -1.94
CA VAL A 124 -6.57 2.55 -1.10
C VAL A 124 -6.10 2.16 0.31
N SER A 125 -5.05 1.34 0.39
CA SER A 125 -4.53 0.83 1.66
C SER A 125 -3.92 1.94 2.52
N ALA A 126 -3.33 2.96 1.89
CA ALA A 126 -2.73 4.11 2.52
C ALA A 126 -3.76 5.03 3.15
N TYR A 127 -4.79 5.42 2.40
CA TYR A 127 -5.88 6.24 2.93
C TYR A 127 -6.66 5.52 4.03
N LEU A 128 -6.95 4.23 3.84
CA LEU A 128 -7.68 3.45 4.83
C LEU A 128 -6.87 3.28 6.12
N GLY A 129 -5.56 3.02 6.02
CA GLY A 129 -4.67 2.89 7.17
C GLY A 129 -4.45 4.21 7.93
N ALA A 130 -4.24 5.31 7.20
CA ALA A 130 -4.03 6.63 7.80
C ALA A 130 -5.30 7.23 8.43
N ALA A 131 -6.50 6.76 8.06
CA ALA A 131 -7.77 7.30 8.55
C ALA A 131 -7.89 7.32 10.08
N ALA A 132 -7.31 6.34 10.77
CA ALA A 132 -7.33 6.26 12.22
C ALA A 132 -6.43 7.31 12.91
N ASP A 133 -5.40 7.80 12.20
CA ASP A 133 -4.43 8.75 12.72
C ASP A 133 -4.84 10.22 12.48
N ILE A 134 -5.82 10.48 11.61
CA ILE A 134 -6.33 11.84 11.33
C ILE A 134 -7.19 12.35 12.50
N MET A 135 -6.72 13.42 13.15
CA MET A 135 -7.36 14.05 14.30
C MET A 135 -8.53 14.95 13.88
N SER A 136 -8.33 15.78 12.86
CA SER A 136 -9.34 16.68 12.32
C SER A 136 -10.44 15.92 11.59
N LYS A 137 -11.69 16.10 12.04
CA LYS A 137 -12.85 15.47 11.38
C LYS A 137 -13.07 16.00 9.97
N THR A 138 -12.68 17.24 9.71
CA THR A 138 -12.72 17.82 8.37
C THR A 138 -11.73 17.12 7.44
N TYR A 139 -10.49 16.90 7.90
CA TYR A 139 -9.49 16.17 7.10
C TYR A 139 -9.84 14.70 6.95
N LEU A 140 -10.43 14.08 7.98
CA LEU A 140 -10.91 12.71 7.89
C LEU A 140 -12.01 12.55 6.83
N THR A 141 -12.98 13.47 6.77
CA THR A 141 -14.00 13.45 5.72
C THR A 141 -13.39 13.69 4.33
N ALA A 142 -12.41 14.59 4.22
CA ALA A 142 -11.71 14.83 2.96
C ALA A 142 -10.93 13.59 2.49
N ALA A 143 -10.12 13.00 3.37
CA ALA A 143 -9.39 11.76 3.10
C ALA A 143 -10.35 10.61 2.74
N GLY A 144 -11.48 10.50 3.45
CA GLY A 144 -12.52 9.52 3.12
C GLY A 144 -13.14 9.74 1.74
N SER A 145 -13.24 10.99 1.26
CA SER A 145 -13.75 11.26 -0.08
C SER A 145 -12.79 10.78 -1.17
N ILE A 146 -11.49 11.01 -0.98
CA ILE A 146 -10.42 10.52 -1.86
C ILE A 146 -10.38 8.99 -1.85
N LEU A 147 -10.37 8.35 -0.68
CA LEU A 147 -10.38 6.88 -0.55
C LEU A 147 -11.47 6.20 -1.41
N THR A 148 -12.68 6.78 -1.49
CA THR A 148 -13.73 6.18 -2.32
C THR A 148 -13.47 6.29 -3.82
N VAL A 149 -12.70 7.29 -4.25
CA VAL A 149 -12.28 7.49 -5.64
C VAL A 149 -11.15 6.53 -5.97
N GLU A 150 -10.11 6.44 -5.13
CA GLU A 150 -9.05 5.42 -5.20
C GLU A 150 -9.61 4.00 -5.34
N ALA A 151 -10.61 3.65 -4.52
CA ALA A 151 -11.23 2.33 -4.59
C ALA A 151 -11.92 2.06 -5.95
N ARG A 152 -12.47 3.09 -6.59
CA ARG A 152 -13.08 2.97 -7.93
C ARG A 152 -12.02 2.87 -9.01
N HIS A 153 -10.93 3.64 -8.90
CA HIS A 153 -9.78 3.54 -9.79
C HIS A 153 -9.17 2.14 -9.73
N SER A 154 -8.82 1.68 -8.53
CA SER A 154 -8.33 0.32 -8.26
C SER A 154 -9.26 -0.75 -8.84
N SER A 155 -10.56 -0.70 -8.55
CA SER A 155 -11.53 -1.67 -9.08
C SER A 155 -11.57 -1.69 -10.62
N TYR A 156 -11.52 -0.52 -11.25
CA TYR A 156 -11.50 -0.40 -12.71
C TYR A 156 -10.21 -0.95 -13.32
N VAL A 157 -9.05 -0.58 -12.79
CA VAL A 157 -7.74 -1.00 -13.31
C VAL A 157 -7.55 -2.51 -13.11
N ARG A 158 -7.93 -3.04 -11.95
CA ARG A 158 -7.91 -4.49 -11.67
C ARG A 158 -8.71 -5.26 -12.72
N ASN A 159 -9.96 -4.86 -12.97
CA ASN A 159 -10.78 -5.49 -14.02
C ASN A 159 -10.14 -5.36 -15.42
N THR A 160 -9.51 -4.23 -15.71
CA THR A 160 -8.83 -3.97 -16.99
C THR A 160 -7.66 -4.92 -17.21
N VAL A 161 -6.92 -5.29 -16.16
CA VAL A 161 -5.79 -6.24 -16.23
C VAL A 161 -6.19 -7.69 -15.99
N GLY A 162 -7.49 -8.00 -15.95
CA GLY A 162 -8.01 -9.36 -15.77
C GLY A 162 -7.99 -9.89 -14.34
N GLN A 163 -7.78 -9.01 -13.35
CA GLN A 163 -7.93 -9.31 -11.94
C GLN A 163 -9.38 -9.09 -11.48
N LEU A 164 -9.72 -9.64 -10.31
CA LEU A 164 -11.05 -9.42 -9.73
C LEU A 164 -11.19 -7.95 -9.27
N PRO A 165 -12.23 -7.22 -9.74
CA PRO A 165 -12.45 -5.80 -9.37
C PRO A 165 -12.80 -5.57 -7.89
N PHE A 166 -13.35 -6.56 -7.21
CA PHE A 166 -13.78 -6.50 -5.80
C PHE A 166 -13.54 -7.87 -5.16
N PRO A 167 -12.27 -8.24 -4.94
CA PRO A 167 -11.89 -9.61 -4.58
C PRO A 167 -12.33 -10.00 -3.16
N ALA A 168 -12.55 -9.03 -2.28
CA ALA A 168 -12.91 -9.22 -0.88
C ALA A 168 -13.94 -8.18 -0.43
N PRO A 169 -14.72 -8.45 0.64
CA PRO A 169 -15.66 -7.47 1.19
C PRO A 169 -14.99 -6.33 1.98
N PHE A 170 -13.69 -6.42 2.25
CA PHE A 170 -12.92 -5.42 2.98
C PHE A 170 -11.52 -5.27 2.37
N ASP A 171 -11.06 -4.04 2.22
CA ASP A 171 -9.67 -3.73 1.88
C ASP A 171 -8.75 -3.82 3.10
N ASN A 172 -7.45 -4.01 2.86
CA ASN A 172 -6.45 -4.23 3.88
C ASN A 172 -5.74 -2.90 4.23
N PRO A 173 -5.96 -2.29 5.41
CA PRO A 173 -5.26 -1.09 5.82
C PRO A 173 -3.77 -1.38 6.06
N LEU A 174 -2.88 -0.54 5.54
CA LEU A 174 -1.45 -0.59 5.82
C LEU A 174 -1.02 0.58 6.71
N GLY A 175 -0.07 0.33 7.60
CA GLY A 175 0.59 1.39 8.36
C GLY A 175 1.46 2.28 7.47
N LEU A 176 1.76 3.49 7.94
CA LEU A 176 2.50 4.50 7.15
C LEU A 176 3.86 3.99 6.65
N ASN A 177 4.59 3.25 7.49
CA ASN A 177 5.89 2.67 7.11
C ASN A 177 5.75 1.54 6.08
N GLU A 178 4.67 0.75 6.17
CA GLU A 178 4.41 -0.35 5.24
C GLU A 178 4.14 0.21 3.84
N VAL A 179 3.25 1.20 3.74
CA VAL A 179 2.98 1.90 2.48
C VAL A 179 4.23 2.61 1.96
N TYR A 180 4.95 3.35 2.83
CA TYR A 180 6.16 4.05 2.41
C TYR A 180 7.22 3.07 1.91
N THR A 181 7.30 1.86 2.46
CA THR A 181 8.19 0.80 1.96
C THR A 181 7.84 0.41 0.52
N LEU A 182 6.54 0.32 0.19
CA LEU A 182 6.08 0.03 -1.16
C LEU A 182 6.36 1.20 -2.11
N ALA A 183 6.00 2.42 -1.72
CA ALA A 183 6.18 3.63 -2.52
C ALA A 183 7.66 3.98 -2.76
N ALA A 184 8.53 3.79 -1.76
CA ALA A 184 9.95 4.12 -1.84
C ALA A 184 10.70 3.37 -2.95
N GLN A 185 10.18 2.23 -3.42
CA GLN A 185 10.75 1.48 -4.53
C GLN A 185 10.70 2.26 -5.86
N PHE A 186 9.74 3.19 -5.99
CA PHE A 186 9.58 4.01 -7.18
C PHE A 186 10.25 5.39 -7.04
N ILE A 187 10.74 5.77 -5.86
CA ILE A 187 11.28 7.11 -5.60
C ILE A 187 12.80 7.10 -5.79
N LYS A 188 13.32 7.84 -6.78
CA LYS A 188 14.76 8.02 -6.99
C LYS A 188 15.35 9.08 -6.07
N SER A 189 14.71 10.25 -6.00
CA SER A 189 15.12 11.36 -5.15
C SER A 189 13.98 12.35 -4.98
N CYS A 190 13.95 13.06 -3.86
CA CYS A 190 13.00 14.14 -3.60
C CYS A 190 13.75 15.47 -3.41
N PRO A 191 13.11 16.62 -3.69
CA PRO A 191 13.70 17.92 -3.40
C PRO A 191 14.16 18.05 -1.94
N GLU A 192 15.37 18.54 -1.72
CA GLU A 192 15.93 18.76 -0.36
C GLU A 192 15.11 19.77 0.46
N THR A 193 14.28 20.56 -0.21
CA THR A 193 13.35 21.50 0.40
C THR A 193 12.11 20.84 1.02
N ASN A 194 11.85 19.56 0.73
CA ASN A 194 10.75 18.82 1.33
C ASN A 194 11.07 18.54 2.81
N ALA A 195 10.07 18.72 3.67
CA ALA A 195 10.21 18.33 5.07
C ALA A 195 10.34 16.79 5.17
N PRO A 196 11.19 16.26 6.07
CA PRO A 196 11.25 14.83 6.31
C PRO A 196 9.88 14.31 6.78
N LEU A 197 9.36 13.29 6.11
CA LEU A 197 8.17 12.58 6.58
C LEU A 197 8.52 11.72 7.81
N PRO A 198 7.61 11.56 8.79
CA PRO A 198 7.83 10.72 9.96
C PRO A 198 7.63 9.23 9.65
N VAL A 199 8.17 8.76 8.53
CA VAL A 199 8.09 7.38 8.05
C VAL A 199 9.47 6.81 7.79
N LYS A 200 9.57 5.49 7.86
CA LYS A 200 10.79 4.74 7.62
C LYS A 200 10.45 3.49 6.82
N ALA A 201 11.09 3.35 5.67
CA ALA A 201 10.97 2.12 4.89
C ALA A 201 11.60 0.94 5.67
N PHE A 202 10.89 -0.18 5.70
CA PHE A 202 11.43 -1.46 6.11
C PHE A 202 12.34 -2.03 5.01
N PRO A 203 13.17 -3.05 5.32
CA PRO A 203 13.81 -3.84 4.30
C PRO A 203 12.78 -4.36 3.27
N ALA A 204 13.07 -4.15 1.98
CA ALA A 204 12.18 -4.55 0.91
C ALA A 204 11.99 -6.08 0.87
N LEU A 205 10.76 -6.50 0.54
CA LEU A 205 10.37 -7.89 0.44
C LEU A 205 9.66 -8.08 -0.90
N ALA A 206 10.07 -9.08 -1.68
CA ALA A 206 9.45 -9.41 -2.95
C ALA A 206 8.75 -10.77 -2.86
N ALA A 207 7.52 -10.86 -3.36
CA ALA A 207 6.80 -12.12 -3.46
C ALA A 207 6.96 -12.73 -4.85
N SER A 208 7.11 -14.05 -4.92
CA SER A 208 7.04 -14.82 -6.16
C SER A 208 6.41 -16.18 -5.91
N SER A 209 5.85 -16.79 -6.96
CA SER A 209 5.27 -18.13 -6.88
C SER A 209 5.61 -18.92 -8.15
N ALA A 210 5.71 -20.24 -8.00
CA ALA A 210 5.74 -21.15 -9.14
C ALA A 210 4.33 -21.36 -9.74
N ASP A 211 3.28 -21.08 -8.97
CA ASP A 211 1.91 -21.16 -9.45
C ASP A 211 1.61 -19.97 -10.36
N PRO A 212 1.06 -20.19 -11.57
CA PRO A 212 0.73 -19.11 -12.49
C PRO A 212 -0.41 -18.22 -11.98
N MET A 213 -1.26 -18.76 -11.11
CA MET A 213 -2.29 -18.04 -10.38
C MET A 213 -2.18 -18.43 -8.91
N ILE A 214 -1.82 -17.47 -8.06
CA ILE A 214 -1.72 -17.69 -6.62
C ILE A 214 -3.14 -17.77 -6.06
N GLN A 215 -3.43 -18.80 -5.28
CA GLN A 215 -4.72 -19.01 -4.61
C GLN A 215 -4.49 -19.42 -3.15
N VAL A 216 -5.56 -19.54 -2.38
CA VAL A 216 -5.48 -20.12 -1.03
C VAL A 216 -4.80 -21.49 -1.09
N GLY A 217 -3.81 -21.72 -0.22
CA GLY A 217 -2.99 -22.93 -0.21
C GLY A 217 -1.75 -22.90 -1.11
N SER A 218 -1.63 -21.94 -2.04
CA SER A 218 -0.42 -21.76 -2.85
C SER A 218 0.80 -21.44 -1.98
N LYS A 219 1.97 -21.85 -2.48
CA LYS A 219 3.27 -21.51 -1.90
C LYS A 219 3.78 -20.21 -2.50
N VAL A 220 4.19 -19.27 -1.65
CA VAL A 220 4.75 -17.98 -2.06
C VAL A 220 6.12 -17.83 -1.43
N MET A 221 7.12 -17.59 -2.26
CA MET A 221 8.47 -17.23 -1.83
C MET A 221 8.52 -15.73 -1.53
N LEU A 222 9.03 -15.38 -0.36
CA LEU A 222 9.27 -14.04 0.13
C LEU A 222 10.78 -13.80 0.14
N ALA A 223 11.28 -13.13 -0.89
CA ALA A 223 12.70 -12.89 -1.10
C ALA A 223 13.15 -11.57 -0.45
N LEU A 224 14.29 -11.61 0.23
CA LEU A 224 14.96 -10.45 0.81
C LEU A 224 16.09 -9.99 -0.12
N ASN A 225 16.21 -8.68 -0.33
CA ASN A 225 17.30 -8.14 -1.14
C ASN A 225 18.52 -7.82 -0.28
N GLY A 226 19.47 -8.77 -0.20
CA GLY A 226 20.77 -8.55 0.47
C GLY A 226 20.72 -8.38 1.99
N VAL A 227 19.55 -8.61 2.61
CA VAL A 227 19.34 -8.53 4.05
C VAL A 227 19.19 -9.93 4.63
N VAL A 228 19.96 -10.22 5.67
CA VAL A 228 19.82 -11.45 6.46
C VAL A 228 19.07 -11.11 7.73
N ILE A 229 17.92 -11.77 7.94
CA ILE A 229 17.15 -11.65 9.18
C ILE A 229 17.56 -12.80 10.10
N GLU A 230 18.07 -12.46 11.28
CA GLU A 230 18.44 -13.42 12.32
C GLU A 230 17.29 -13.64 13.31
N GLY A 231 17.30 -14.80 13.97
CA GLY A 231 16.31 -15.15 14.99
C GLY A 231 15.05 -15.80 14.42
N THR A 232 14.03 -15.88 15.27
CA THR A 232 12.72 -16.45 14.89
C THR A 232 11.96 -15.45 14.05
N VAL A 233 11.49 -15.90 12.89
CA VAL A 233 10.72 -15.10 11.93
C VAL A 233 9.36 -15.75 11.75
N TYR A 234 8.33 -14.93 11.64
CA TYR A 234 6.98 -15.30 11.22
C TYR A 234 6.57 -14.45 10.03
N ALA A 235 5.55 -14.88 9.30
CA ALA A 235 4.91 -14.04 8.29
C ALA A 235 3.50 -13.68 8.75
N ALA A 236 3.07 -12.47 8.42
CA ALA A 236 1.73 -11.98 8.71
C ALA A 236 1.12 -11.39 7.46
N PHE A 237 -0.04 -11.91 7.06
CA PHE A 237 -0.88 -11.24 6.07
C PHE A 237 -1.68 -10.15 6.77
N ILE A 238 -1.59 -8.91 6.28
CA ILE A 238 -2.27 -7.77 6.88
C ILE A 238 -3.73 -7.77 6.45
N THR A 239 -4.66 -7.69 7.42
CA THR A 239 -6.10 -7.58 7.17
C THR A 239 -6.75 -6.59 8.13
N VAL A 240 -7.92 -6.06 7.76
CA VAL A 240 -8.68 -5.13 8.63
C VAL A 240 -9.14 -5.77 9.95
N ALA A 241 -9.33 -7.10 9.98
CA ALA A 241 -9.72 -7.83 11.19
C ALA A 241 -8.52 -8.13 12.12
N GLY A 242 -7.30 -7.80 11.67
CA GLY A 242 -6.05 -8.11 12.34
C GLY A 242 -5.14 -9.00 11.46
N PRO A 243 -3.83 -9.05 11.78
CA PRO A 243 -2.88 -9.85 11.01
C PRO A 243 -3.17 -11.35 11.11
N VAL A 244 -3.14 -12.05 9.97
CA VAL A 244 -3.22 -13.51 9.90
C VAL A 244 -1.80 -14.06 9.84
N PHE A 245 -1.35 -14.65 10.95
CA PHE A 245 -0.01 -15.23 11.05
C PHE A 245 0.06 -16.60 10.40
N VAL A 246 1.15 -16.83 9.66
CA VAL A 246 1.48 -18.13 9.08
C VAL A 246 2.92 -18.50 9.43
N ASP A 247 3.17 -19.81 9.51
CA ASP A 247 4.52 -20.33 9.67
C ASP A 247 5.33 -20.10 8.40
N VAL A 248 6.63 -19.82 8.58
CA VAL A 248 7.58 -19.64 7.49
C VAL A 248 8.48 -20.86 7.37
N THR A 249 8.83 -21.22 6.14
CA THR A 249 9.89 -22.20 5.86
C THR A 249 11.09 -21.45 5.29
N LYS A 250 12.26 -21.58 5.92
CA LYS A 250 13.47 -20.90 5.44
C LYS A 250 13.87 -21.45 4.06
N ALA A 251 14.14 -20.55 3.12
CA ALA A 251 14.57 -20.86 1.77
C ALA A 251 15.81 -20.02 1.41
N ASP A 252 16.47 -20.33 0.29
CA ASP A 252 17.61 -19.53 -0.16
C ASP A 252 17.15 -18.10 -0.50
N GLY A 253 17.85 -17.10 0.04
CA GLY A 253 17.49 -15.70 -0.12
C GLY A 253 16.21 -15.22 0.59
N GLY A 254 15.53 -16.05 1.41
CA GLY A 254 14.32 -15.60 2.10
C GLY A 254 13.50 -16.71 2.78
N PHE A 255 12.17 -16.63 2.64
CA PHE A 255 11.21 -17.49 3.34
C PHE A 255 10.04 -17.89 2.43
N GLU A 256 9.63 -19.15 2.48
CA GLU A 256 8.40 -19.61 1.84
C GLU A 256 7.23 -19.59 2.84
N VAL A 257 6.06 -19.16 2.38
CA VAL A 257 4.80 -19.17 3.13
C VAL A 257 3.70 -19.85 2.33
N THR A 258 2.66 -20.30 3.03
CA THR A 258 1.41 -20.75 2.39
C THR A 258 0.35 -19.66 2.54
N VAL A 259 -0.35 -19.34 1.45
CA VAL A 259 -1.46 -18.38 1.48
C VAL A 259 -2.60 -18.95 2.35
N PRO A 260 -2.99 -18.28 3.46
CA PRO A 260 -4.03 -18.78 4.36
C PRO A 260 -5.43 -18.50 3.80
N GLU A 261 -6.44 -19.14 4.40
CA GLU A 261 -7.84 -18.83 4.11
C GLU A 261 -8.17 -17.36 4.42
N GLY A 262 -9.12 -16.79 3.67
CA GLY A 262 -9.59 -15.42 3.87
C GLY A 262 -8.72 -14.33 3.23
N ILE A 263 -7.64 -14.69 2.54
CA ILE A 263 -6.81 -13.76 1.76
C ILE A 263 -7.23 -13.81 0.29
N ALA A 264 -7.50 -12.65 -0.30
CA ALA A 264 -7.96 -12.50 -1.67
C ALA A 264 -7.56 -11.13 -2.25
N GLY A 265 -7.34 -11.07 -3.56
CA GLY A 265 -6.95 -9.86 -4.27
C GLY A 265 -5.53 -9.41 -3.95
N GLN A 266 -5.28 -8.11 -4.12
CA GLN A 266 -4.03 -7.49 -3.71
C GLN A 266 -3.88 -7.53 -2.19
N SER A 267 -3.02 -8.42 -1.73
CA SER A 267 -2.78 -8.72 -0.32
C SER A 267 -1.34 -8.41 0.06
N TYR A 268 -1.12 -8.12 1.34
CA TYR A 268 0.18 -7.67 1.83
C TYR A 268 0.70 -8.62 2.90
N VAL A 269 1.94 -9.08 2.74
CA VAL A 269 2.59 -9.97 3.70
C VAL A 269 3.89 -9.34 4.20
N VAL A 270 4.03 -9.29 5.52
CA VAL A 270 5.24 -8.80 6.19
C VAL A 270 5.95 -9.95 6.90
N LEU A 271 7.28 -9.84 7.04
CA LEU A 271 8.03 -10.67 7.97
C LEU A 271 8.10 -9.98 9.32
N THR A 272 7.91 -10.75 10.39
CA THR A 272 7.83 -10.23 11.76
C THR A 272 8.71 -11.04 12.72
N SER A 273 9.17 -10.40 13.79
CA SER A 273 9.95 -11.06 14.85
C SER A 273 9.08 -11.76 15.91
N CYS A 274 7.75 -11.72 15.79
CA CYS A 274 6.81 -12.36 16.72
C CYS A 274 5.45 -12.63 16.08
N ASN A 275 4.69 -13.60 16.60
CA ASN A 275 3.40 -14.05 16.06
C ASN A 275 2.16 -13.45 16.75
N GLY A 276 2.30 -12.31 17.44
CA GLY A 276 1.20 -11.67 18.16
C GLY A 276 0.74 -10.33 17.57
N THR A 277 1.67 -9.59 16.94
CA THR A 277 1.40 -8.25 16.40
C THR A 277 2.29 -7.97 15.18
N ALA A 278 1.72 -7.34 14.15
CA ALA A 278 2.45 -6.74 13.04
C ALA A 278 2.38 -5.21 13.19
N THR A 279 3.48 -4.61 13.64
CA THR A 279 3.60 -3.16 13.93
C THR A 279 5.00 -2.70 13.55
N ASP A 280 5.24 -1.39 13.52
CA ASP A 280 6.57 -0.82 13.25
C ASP A 280 7.70 -1.40 14.12
N ASP A 281 7.39 -1.80 15.35
CA ASP A 281 8.33 -2.38 16.31
C ASP A 281 8.64 -3.87 16.05
N THR A 282 7.78 -4.57 15.31
CA THR A 282 7.83 -6.03 15.15
C THR A 282 8.03 -6.47 13.71
N ILE A 283 7.72 -5.61 12.74
CA ILE A 283 8.00 -5.84 11.33
C ILE A 283 9.50 -5.72 11.09
N VAL A 284 10.07 -6.76 10.48
CA VAL A 284 11.49 -6.85 10.15
C VAL A 284 11.77 -6.72 8.66
N ALA A 285 10.76 -6.94 7.80
CA ALA A 285 10.80 -6.68 6.37
C ALA A 285 9.39 -6.64 5.75
N GLY A 286 9.27 -5.99 4.60
CA GLY A 286 8.06 -5.91 3.80
C GLY A 286 7.23 -4.65 4.04
N PRO A 287 6.00 -4.58 3.52
CA PRO A 287 5.27 -5.71 2.93
C PRO A 287 5.78 -6.12 1.55
N ALA A 288 5.56 -7.40 1.22
CA ALA A 288 5.49 -7.86 -0.17
C ALA A 288 4.03 -7.89 -0.62
N ILE A 289 3.81 -7.63 -1.90
CA ILE A 289 2.48 -7.66 -2.52
C ILE A 289 2.23 -9.04 -3.13
N VAL A 290 1.08 -9.63 -2.83
CA VAL A 290 0.64 -10.93 -3.37
C VAL A 290 -0.74 -10.74 -3.97
N GLU A 291 -0.88 -10.94 -5.28
CA GLU A 291 -2.20 -10.96 -5.93
C GLU A 291 -2.79 -12.37 -5.82
N VAL A 292 -3.77 -12.55 -4.94
CA VAL A 292 -4.43 -13.84 -4.69
C VAL A 292 -5.74 -13.92 -5.48
N SER A 293 -5.80 -14.87 -6.41
CA SER A 293 -7.02 -15.23 -7.13
C SER A 293 -7.99 -15.94 -6.17
N ALA A 294 -9.27 -15.53 -6.21
CA ALA A 294 -10.34 -16.17 -5.44
C ALA A 294 -10.85 -17.45 -6.11
#